data_AF-A0AAX0Z760-F1
#
_entry.id   AF-A0AAX0Z760-F1
#
_cell.length_a   1.000
_cell.length_b   1.000
_cell.length_c   1.000
_cell.angle_alpha   90.00
_cell.angle_beta   90.00
_cell.angle_gamma   90.00
#
_symmetry.space_group_name_H-M   'P 1'
#
loop_
_entity.id
_entity.type
_entity.pdbx_description
1 polymer ?
#
loop_
_entity_poly.entity_id
_entity_poly.type
_entity_poly.pdbx_seq_one_letter_code
_entity_poly.pdbx_strand_id
1 'polypeptide(L)' 'MKIRDSVSKETLKQFKSIAPGSNRKKENDADPITNRDWEEIMGTRRETYQRQGGRIRRKR' A
#
# COMPACT_ATOMS: atom_id res chain seq x y z
N MET A 1 -11.71 -17.42 13.43
CA MET A 1 -11.46 -16.11 14.08
C MET A 1 -11.53 -15.04 12.99
N LYS A 2 -12.48 -14.09 13.05
CA LYS A 2 -12.59 -13.04 12.02
C LYS A 2 -11.61 -11.90 12.38
N ILE A 3 -10.97 -11.27 11.40
CA ILE A 3 -9.99 -10.19 11.62
C ILE A 3 -10.58 -9.04 12.46
N ARG A 4 -11.90 -8.85 12.39
CA ARG A 4 -12.64 -7.88 13.19
C ARG A 4 -12.57 -8.14 14.70
N ASP A 5 -12.38 -9.39 15.11
CA ASP A 5 -12.31 -9.80 16.52
C ASP A 5 -10.88 -9.71 17.09
N SER A 6 -9.87 -9.62 16.22
CA SER A 6 -8.45 -9.48 16.61
C SER A 6 -7.98 -8.02 16.74
N VAL A 7 -8.83 -7.05 16.40
CA VAL A 7 -8.50 -5.62 16.45
C VAL A 7 -9.23 -4.98 17.63
N SER A 8 -8.46 -4.48 18.60
CA SER A 8 -9.00 -3.80 19.78
C SER A 8 -9.85 -2.58 19.38
N LYS A 9 -10.91 -2.30 20.14
CA LYS A 9 -11.76 -1.12 19.95
C LYS A 9 -10.96 0.18 19.99
N GLU A 10 -9.87 0.21 20.76
CA GLU A 10 -8.93 1.34 20.82
C GLU A 10 -8.16 1.53 19.52
N THR A 11 -7.58 0.46 18.97
CA THR A 11 -6.90 0.52 17.67
C THR A 11 -7.86 0.96 16.57
N LEU A 12 -9.11 0.49 16.58
CA LEU A 12 -10.13 0.93 15.62
C LEU A 12 -10.47 2.43 15.76
N LYS A 13 -10.50 2.95 16.98
CA LYS A 13 -10.73 4.38 17.27
C LYS A 13 -9.56 5.23 16.77
N GLN A 14 -8.32 4.78 16.97
CA GLN A 14 -7.12 5.43 16.44
C GLN A 14 -7.11 5.44 14.91
N PHE A 15 -7.45 4.33 14.25
CA PHE A 15 -7.56 4.29 12.79
C PHE A 15 -8.63 5.25 12.26
N LYS A 16 -9.78 5.35 12.93
CA LYS A 16 -10.83 6.30 12.57
C LYS A 16 -10.45 7.77 12.81
N SER A 17 -9.63 8.07 13.82
CA SER A 17 -9.12 9.42 14.05
C SER A 17 -7.98 9.79 13.08
N ILE A 18 -7.17 8.80 12.67
CA ILE A 18 -6.07 9.00 11.72
C ILE A 18 -6.60 9.13 10.30
N ALA A 19 -7.66 8.42 9.95
CA ALA A 19 -8.37 8.62 8.69
C ALA A 19 -9.00 10.02 8.71
N PRO A 20 -8.34 11.03 8.13
CA PRO A 20 -8.98 12.33 8.01
C PRO A 20 -10.16 12.12 7.08
N GLY A 21 -11.29 12.79 7.34
CA GLY A 21 -12.48 12.68 6.51
C GLY A 21 -12.12 12.60 5.02
N SER A 22 -12.70 11.60 4.35
CA SER A 22 -12.49 11.17 2.95
C SER A 22 -12.61 12.28 1.89
N ASN A 23 -12.72 13.54 2.29
CA ASN A 23 -12.88 14.73 1.47
C ASN A 23 -11.67 15.67 1.48
N ARG A 24 -10.51 15.27 2.05
CA ARG A 24 -9.25 15.95 1.70
C ARG A 24 -8.89 15.53 0.27
N LYS A 25 -9.41 16.28 -0.71
CA LYS A 25 -8.81 16.37 -2.04
C LYS A 25 -7.32 16.59 -1.79
N LYS A 26 -6.48 15.64 -2.22
CA LYS A 26 -5.04 15.76 -2.08
C LYS A 26 -4.63 17.03 -2.81
N GLU A 27 -4.33 18.09 -2.07
CA GLU A 27 -3.51 19.22 -2.54
C GLU A 27 -2.08 18.70 -2.71
N ASN A 28 -1.88 17.83 -3.69
CA ASN A 28 -0.56 17.51 -4.19
C ASN A 28 -0.72 17.62 -5.71
N ASP A 29 -0.09 18.63 -6.31
CA ASP A 29 0.02 18.83 -7.76
C ASP A 29 0.84 17.72 -8.46
N ALA A 30 0.92 16.55 -7.85
CA ALA A 30 1.54 15.36 -8.40
C ALA A 30 0.44 14.51 -9.03
N ASP A 31 0.64 14.16 -10.29
CA ASP A 31 -0.23 13.22 -10.99
C ASP A 31 -0.47 11.96 -10.13
N PRO A 32 -1.70 11.44 -10.11
CA PRO A 32 -2.00 10.24 -9.34
C PRO A 32 -1.10 9.09 -9.80
N ILE A 33 -0.25 8.61 -8.89
CA ILE A 33 0.64 7.45 -9.10
C ILE A 33 -0.19 6.30 -9.67
N THR A 34 0.23 5.79 -10.84
CA THR A 34 -0.50 4.72 -11.52
C THR A 34 -0.24 3.37 -10.83
N ASN A 35 -1.12 2.40 -11.05
CA ASN A 35 -0.88 1.03 -10.55
C ASN A 35 0.47 0.46 -11.01
N ARG A 36 0.90 0.83 -12.22
CA ARG A 36 2.18 0.41 -12.78
C ARG A 36 3.36 0.96 -11.98
N ASP A 37 3.29 2.22 -11.57
CA ASP A 37 4.31 2.85 -10.74
C ASP A 37 4.37 2.20 -9.36
N TRP A 38 3.22 1.85 -8.78
CA TRP A 38 3.16 1.07 -7.55
C TRP A 38 3.82 -0.29 -7.68
N GLU A 39 3.58 -1.02 -8.77
CA GLU A 39 4.21 -2.32 -9.00
C GLU A 39 5.73 -2.23 -9.19
N GLU A 40 6.20 -1.12 -9.75
CA GLU A 40 7.62 -0.84 -9.91
C GLU A 40 8.29 -0.49 -8.57
N ILE A 41 7.68 0.40 -7.77
CA ILE A 41 8.14 0.78 -6.42
C ILE A 41 8.17 -0.45 -5.49
N MET A 42 7.12 -1.28 -5.53
CA MET A 42 6.99 -2.46 -4.68
C MET A 42 7.80 -3.67 -5.18
N GLY A 43 8.38 -3.58 -6.38
CA GLY A 43 9.10 -4.69 -7.00
C GLY A 43 8.22 -5.90 -7.32
N THR A 44 6.91 -5.70 -7.45
CA THR A 44 5.93 -6.77 -7.74
C THR A 44 5.69 -6.96 -9.23
N ARG A 45 6.17 -6.04 -10.06
CA ARG A 45 6.04 -6.13 -11.51
C ARG A 45 6.79 -7.36 -12.06
N ARG A 46 6.05 -8.40 -12.42
CA ARG A 46 6.59 -9.70 -12.84
C ARG A 46 7.37 -9.65 -14.16
N GLU A 47 7.09 -8.65 -15.00
CA GLU A 47 7.82 -8.43 -16.26
C GLU A 47 9.26 -7.99 -16.00
N THR A 48 9.47 -7.11 -15.00
CA THR A 48 10.77 -6.48 -14.72
C THR A 48 11.50 -7.14 -13.56
N TYR A 49 10.79 -7.71 -12.60
CA TYR A 49 11.34 -8.30 -11.39
C TYR A 49 11.03 -9.80 -11.27
N GLN A 50 11.94 -10.52 -10.62
CA GLN A 50 11.83 -11.93 -10.27
C GLN A 50 12.31 -12.16 -8.84
N ARG A 51 11.81 -13.22 -8.20
CA ARG A 51 12.31 -13.64 -6.89
C ARG A 51 13.43 -14.67 -7.07
N GLN A 52 14.60 -14.37 -6.51
CA GLN A 52 15.75 -15.27 -6.51
C GLN A 52 16.24 -15.42 -5.07
N GLY A 53 16.21 -16.64 -4.53
CA GLY A 53 16.64 -16.92 -3.16
C GLY A 53 15.88 -16.12 -2.09
N GLY A 54 14.57 -15.91 -2.29
CA GLY A 54 13.73 -15.12 -1.36
C GLY A 54 13.82 -13.60 -1.51
N ARG A 55 14.75 -13.07 -2.34
CA ARG A 55 14.90 -11.64 -2.60
C ARG A 55 14.34 -11.25 -3.96
N ILE A 56 13.69 -10.09 -4.04
CA ILE A 56 13.25 -9.49 -5.31
C ILE A 56 14.48 -8.93 -6.04
N ARG A 57 14.68 -9.32 -7.30
CA ARG A 57 15.75 -8.86 -8.19
C ARG A 57 15.21 -8.50 -9.55
N ARG A 58 15.84 -7.55 -10.24
CA ARG A 58 15.48 -7.21 -11.63
C ARG A 58 15.94 -8.34 -12.56
N LYS A 59 15.09 -8.69 -13.53
CA LYS A 59 15.47 -9.57 -14.64
C LYS A 59 16.52 -8.84 -15.49
N ARG A 60 17.59 -9.54 -15.85
CA ARG A 60 18.53 -9.09 -16.88
C ARG A 60 18.11 -9.67 -18.21
#